data_AF-B9YC88-F1
#
_entry.id   AF-B9YC88-F1
#
_cell.length_a   1.000
_cell.length_b   1.000
_cell.length_c   1.000
_cell.angle_alpha   90.00
_cell.angle_beta   90.00
_cell.angle_gamma   90.00
#
_symmetry.space_group_name_H-M   'P 1'
#
loop_
_entity.id
_entity.type
_entity.pdbx_description
1 polymer ?
#
loop_
_entity_poly.entity_id
_entity_poly.type
_entity_poly.pdbx_seq_one_letter_code
_entity_poly.pdbx_strand_id
1 'polypeptide(L)'
;MIYVLIAGTYTPLCLTYLPGQEGITFAVVIWAIALAGIVAKICWLSAPRILYTLLYLAMGWAVLFDWSGFSQMPSGCLTLIALGGIAYTIGAVIYMIKKPDLSKQWGFHELFHLFILLGSFFHFIAVLTYILL
;
A
#
# COMPACT_ATOMS: atom_id res chain seq x y z
N MET A 1 2.11 -11.78 -0.54
CA MET A 1 1.33 -11.05 -1.56
C MET A 1 1.21 -9.57 -1.27
N ILE A 2 0.76 -9.14 -0.07
CA ILE A 2 0.62 -7.70 0.26
C ILE A 2 1.89 -6.86 -0.02
N TYR A 3 3.08 -7.33 0.39
CA TYR A 3 4.35 -6.65 0.07
C TYR A 3 4.55 -6.36 -1.42
N VAL A 4 4.26 -7.35 -2.27
CA VAL A 4 4.40 -7.23 -3.73
C VAL A 4 3.36 -6.27 -4.30
N LEU A 5 2.13 -6.31 -3.81
CA LEU A 5 1.08 -5.37 -4.20
C LEU A 5 1.50 -3.93 -3.91
N ILE A 6 2.00 -3.64 -2.70
CA ILE A 6 2.45 -2.30 -2.34
C ILE A 6 3.60 -1.84 -3.26
N ALA A 7 4.66 -2.64 -3.39
CA ALA A 7 5.79 -2.30 -4.27
C ALA A 7 5.36 -2.13 -5.74
N GLY A 8 4.48 -2.99 -6.21
CA GLY A 8 3.90 -2.93 -7.56
C GLY A 8 3.12 -1.65 -7.81
N THR A 9 2.34 -1.17 -6.83
CA THR A 9 1.61 0.10 -6.93
C THR A 9 2.53 1.32 -6.98
N TYR A 10 3.65 1.29 -6.26
CA TYR A 10 4.65 2.37 -6.31
C TYR A 10 5.40 2.44 -7.64
N THR A 11 5.63 1.28 -8.28
CA THR A 11 6.48 1.18 -9.47
C THR A 11 6.07 2.13 -10.61
N PRO A 12 4.82 2.14 -11.11
CA PRO A 12 4.44 3.07 -12.18
C PRO A 12 4.50 4.53 -11.73
N LEU A 13 4.18 4.84 -10.47
CA LEU A 13 4.27 6.21 -9.95
C LEU A 13 5.71 6.72 -9.95
N CYS A 14 6.65 5.89 -9.50
CA CYS A 14 8.07 6.24 -9.44
C CYS A 14 8.65 6.44 -10.84
N LEU A 15 8.34 5.54 -11.79
CA LEU A 15 8.91 5.59 -13.13
C LEU A 15 8.30 6.71 -14.00
N THR A 16 7.12 7.22 -13.64
CA THR A 16 6.44 8.28 -14.39
C THR A 16 6.69 9.67 -13.82
N TYR A 17 6.67 9.86 -12.49
CA TYR A 17 6.65 11.20 -11.89
C TYR A 17 7.94 11.60 -11.19
N LEU A 18 8.77 10.65 -10.77
CA LEU A 18 10.04 10.99 -10.13
C LEU A 18 11.15 11.09 -11.19
N PRO A 19 12.06 12.05 -11.09
CA PRO A 19 13.13 12.22 -12.06
C PRO A 19 14.08 11.02 -12.03
N GLY A 20 14.40 10.48 -13.21
CA GLY A 20 15.19 9.28 -13.49
C GLY A 20 15.75 8.51 -12.28
N GLN A 21 16.86 9.00 -11.71
CA GLN A 21 17.57 8.29 -10.65
C GLN A 21 16.79 8.21 -9.33
N GLU A 22 16.02 9.24 -8.97
CA GLU A 22 15.20 9.26 -7.75
C GLU A 22 14.10 8.20 -7.82
N GLY A 23 13.37 8.15 -8.95
CA GLY A 23 12.32 7.17 -9.17
C GLY A 23 12.83 5.73 -9.15
N ILE A 24 13.97 5.46 -9.80
CA ILE A 24 14.61 4.14 -9.77
C ILE A 24 15.06 3.79 -8.34
N THR A 25 15.67 4.75 -7.63
CA THR A 25 16.16 4.52 -6.26
C THR A 25 15.01 4.17 -5.33
N PHE A 26 13.92 4.94 -5.36
CA PHE A 26 12.73 4.67 -4.56
C PHE A 26 12.16 3.28 -4.89
N ALA A 27 12.01 2.96 -6.18
CA ALA A 27 11.50 1.66 -6.63
C ALA A 27 12.39 0.51 -6.15
N VAL A 28 13.70 0.60 -6.27
CA VAL A 28 14.62 -0.44 -5.79
C VAL A 28 14.52 -0.61 -4.28
N VAL A 29 14.50 0.49 -3.52
CA VAL A 29 14.38 0.45 -2.05
C VAL A 29 13.07 -0.19 -1.63
N ILE A 30 11.94 0.21 -2.22
CA ILE A 30 10.63 -0.33 -1.84
C ILE A 30 10.52 -1.82 -2.18
N TRP A 31 11.07 -2.27 -3.31
CA TRP A 31 11.15 -3.69 -3.67
C TRP A 31 12.11 -4.48 -2.77
N ALA A 32 13.23 -3.90 -2.35
CA ALA A 32 14.14 -4.52 -1.39
C ALA A 32 13.46 -4.73 -0.02
N ILE A 33 12.73 -3.73 0.47
CA ILE A 33 11.91 -3.84 1.69
C ILE A 33 10.83 -4.92 1.52
N ALA A 34 10.18 -4.98 0.35
CA ALA A 34 9.19 -6.00 0.04
C ALA A 34 9.78 -7.41 0.12
N LEU A 35 10.95 -7.62 -0.50
CA LEU A 35 11.66 -8.89 -0.48
C LEU A 35 12.09 -9.28 0.93
N ALA A 36 12.68 -8.35 1.68
CA ALA A 36 13.06 -8.57 3.07
C ALA A 36 11.85 -8.94 3.94
N GLY A 37 10.72 -8.26 3.77
CA GLY A 37 9.46 -8.57 4.44
C GLY A 37 8.91 -9.95 4.08
N ILE A 38 9.02 -10.37 2.82
CA ILE A 38 8.64 -11.72 2.35
C ILE A 38 9.53 -12.77 3.01
N VAL A 39 10.85 -12.59 2.98
CA VAL A 39 11.80 -13.52 3.60
C VAL A 39 11.54 -13.62 5.10
N ALA A 40 11.40 -12.49 5.80
CA ALA A 40 11.07 -12.45 7.22
C ALA A 40 9.76 -13.20 7.54
N LYS A 41 8.75 -13.09 6.67
CA LYS A 41 7.47 -13.80 6.85
C LYS A 41 7.56 -15.30 6.61
N ILE A 42 8.44 -15.75 5.74
CA ILE A 42 8.68 -17.19 5.50
C ILE A 42 9.53 -17.78 6.63
N CYS A 43 10.56 -17.07 7.09
CA CYS A 43 11.47 -17.53 8.14
C CYS A 43 10.87 -17.43 9.56
N TRP A 44 9.90 -16.54 9.79
CA TRP A 44 9.31 -16.30 11.11
C TRP A 44 7.77 -16.43 11.10
N LEU A 45 7.29 -17.65 10.89
CA LEU A 45 5.85 -17.95 10.79
C LEU A 45 5.05 -17.61 12.06
N SER A 46 5.69 -17.60 13.23
CA SER A 46 5.06 -17.31 14.53
C SER A 46 5.01 -15.82 14.88
N ALA A 47 5.55 -14.93 14.04
CA ALA A 47 5.58 -13.51 14.34
C ALA A 47 4.17 -12.93 14.53
N PRO A 48 4.01 -11.96 15.46
CA PRO A 48 2.72 -11.33 15.70
C PRO A 48 2.15 -10.70 14.43
N ARG A 49 0.86 -10.92 14.17
CA ARG A 49 0.15 -10.32 13.03
C ARG A 49 0.33 -8.80 12.97
N ILE A 50 0.27 -8.14 14.12
CA ILE A 50 0.40 -6.68 14.26
C ILE A 50 1.71 -6.19 13.67
N LEU A 51 2.82 -6.91 13.91
CA LEU A 51 4.14 -6.55 13.38
C LEU A 51 4.11 -6.41 11.85
N TYR A 52 3.62 -7.44 11.16
CA TYR A 52 3.54 -7.40 9.70
C TYR A 52 2.54 -6.35 9.20
N THR A 53 1.40 -6.19 9.87
CA THR A 53 0.42 -5.17 9.48
C THR A 53 0.99 -3.75 9.60
N LEU A 54 1.76 -3.46 10.64
CA LEU A 54 2.44 -2.17 10.80
C LEU A 54 3.53 -1.98 9.73
N LEU A 55 4.28 -3.03 9.39
CA LEU A 55 5.25 -2.97 8.29
C LEU A 55 4.56 -2.70 6.94
N TYR A 56 3.39 -3.29 6.69
CA TYR A 56 2.60 -2.99 5.49
C TYR A 56 2.15 -1.53 5.45
N LEU A 57 1.71 -0.97 6.57
CA LEU A 57 1.29 0.44 6.65
C LEU A 57 2.46 1.39 6.47
N ALA A 58 3.59 1.13 7.13
CA ALA A 58 4.80 1.93 6.98
C ALA A 58 5.28 1.95 5.52
N MET A 59 5.29 0.78 4.88
CA MET A 59 5.61 0.66 3.46
C MET A 59 4.55 1.36 2.56
N GLY A 60 3.27 1.23 2.90
CA GLY A 60 2.15 1.82 2.16
C GLY A 60 2.19 3.35 2.14
N TRP A 61 2.65 3.97 3.23
CA TRP A 61 2.80 5.42 3.34
C TRP A 61 4.20 5.94 3.00
N ALA A 62 5.07 5.11 2.40
CA ALA A 62 6.45 5.48 2.09
C ALA A 62 6.58 6.72 1.18
N VAL A 63 5.54 7.03 0.40
CA VAL A 63 5.40 8.27 -0.38
C VAL A 63 5.69 9.54 0.43
N LEU A 64 5.38 9.52 1.73
CA LEU A 64 5.58 10.67 2.63
C LEU A 64 7.06 10.89 2.99
N PHE A 65 7.90 9.85 2.90
CA PHE A 65 9.34 9.99 3.16
C PHE A 65 10.07 10.70 2.02
N ASP A 66 9.54 10.65 0.82
CA ASP A 66 10.05 11.38 -0.35
C ASP A 66 9.00 12.36 -0.89
N TRP A 67 8.37 13.11 0.03
CA TRP A 67 7.27 14.01 -0.31
C TRP A 67 7.68 15.08 -1.33
N SER A 68 8.95 15.52 -1.32
CA SER A 68 9.48 16.46 -2.32
C SER A 68 9.36 15.92 -3.75
N GLY A 69 9.60 14.63 -3.97
CA GLY A 69 9.43 13.99 -5.27
C GLY A 69 7.95 13.86 -5.64
N PHE A 70 7.15 13.26 -4.75
CA PHE A 70 5.75 12.95 -5.05
C PHE A 70 4.80 14.15 -5.07
N SER A 71 5.11 15.24 -4.36
CA SER A 71 4.26 16.45 -4.31
C SER A 71 4.09 17.16 -5.66
N GLN A 72 4.92 16.83 -6.65
CA GLN A 72 4.85 17.39 -8.00
C GLN A 72 3.81 16.69 -8.89
N MET A 73 3.24 15.58 -8.42
CA MET A 73 2.20 14.86 -9.15
C MET A 73 0.91 15.66 -9.30
N PRO A 74 0.08 15.36 -10.31
CA PRO A 74 -1.26 15.94 -10.41
C PRO A 74 -2.04 15.76 -9.11
N SER A 75 -2.66 16.84 -8.62
CA SER A 75 -3.37 16.85 -7.34
C SER A 75 -4.48 15.80 -7.25
N GLY A 76 -5.14 15.51 -8.38
CA GLY A 76 -6.14 14.44 -8.47
C GLY A 76 -5.53 13.04 -8.32
N CYS A 77 -4.33 12.81 -8.85
CA CYS A 77 -3.60 11.55 -8.66
C CYS A 77 -3.21 11.37 -7.18
N LEU A 78 -2.66 12.43 -6.55
CA LEU A 78 -2.34 12.44 -5.12
C LEU A 78 -3.57 12.20 -4.24
N THR A 79 -4.71 12.79 -4.60
CA THR A 79 -5.97 12.59 -3.87
C THR A 79 -6.42 11.13 -3.92
N LEU A 80 -6.37 10.50 -5.10
CA LEU A 80 -6.71 9.09 -5.26
C LEU A 80 -5.76 8.18 -4.47
N ILE A 81 -4.46 8.46 -4.50
CA ILE A 81 -3.45 7.73 -3.71
C ILE A 81 -3.72 7.89 -2.20
N ALA A 82 -4.02 9.10 -1.75
CA ALA A 82 -4.33 9.37 -0.34
C ALA A 82 -5.62 8.65 0.11
N LEU A 83 -6.69 8.69 -0.70
CA LEU A 83 -7.92 7.95 -0.44
C LEU A 83 -7.67 6.44 -0.42
N GLY A 84 -6.84 5.92 -1.32
CA GLY A 84 -6.40 4.54 -1.33
C GLY A 84 -5.65 4.15 -0.05
N GLY A 85 -4.66 4.96 0.35
CA GLY A 85 -3.91 4.78 1.58
C GLY A 85 -4.77 4.83 2.85
N ILE A 86 -5.75 5.74 2.90
CA ILE A 86 -6.73 5.82 4.00
C ILE A 86 -7.60 4.56 4.04
N ALA A 87 -8.14 4.12 2.91
CA ALA A 87 -8.95 2.90 2.83
C ALA A 87 -8.15 1.67 3.31
N TYR A 88 -6.91 1.51 2.84
CA TYR A 88 -6.01 0.45 3.31
C TYR A 88 -5.74 0.54 4.81
N THR A 89 -5.56 1.76 5.34
CA THR A 89 -5.30 1.97 6.77
C THR A 89 -6.51 1.57 7.62
N ILE A 90 -7.73 1.95 7.21
CA ILE A 90 -8.96 1.54 7.90
C ILE A 90 -9.08 0.02 7.90
N GLY A 91 -8.89 -0.62 6.73
CA GLY A 91 -8.89 -2.08 6.63
C GLY A 91 -7.86 -2.72 7.57
N ALA A 92 -6.61 -2.23 7.55
CA ALA A 92 -5.53 -2.74 8.39
C ALA A 92 -5.86 -2.63 9.89
N VAL A 93 -6.47 -1.53 10.32
CA VAL A 93 -6.92 -1.33 11.70
C VAL A 93 -8.01 -2.34 12.07
N ILE A 94 -9.04 -2.51 11.23
CA ILE A 94 -10.08 -3.54 11.41
C ILE A 94 -9.46 -4.94 11.55
N TYR A 95 -8.48 -5.25 10.70
CA TYR A 95 -7.78 -6.54 10.70
C TYR A 95 -6.91 -6.78 11.93
N MET A 96 -6.31 -5.72 12.50
CA MET A 96 -5.53 -5.78 13.74
C MET A 96 -6.43 -5.97 14.97
N ILE A 97 -7.52 -5.21 15.06
CA ILE A 97 -8.43 -5.23 16.21
C ILE A 97 -9.33 -6.48 16.19
N LYS A 98 -9.51 -7.11 15.02
CA LYS A 98 -10.39 -8.27 14.80
C LYS A 98 -11.86 -7.98 15.13
N LYS A 99 -12.29 -6.73 14.90
CA LYS A 99 -13.66 -6.25 15.08
C LYS A 99 -13.99 -5.20 14.02
N PRO A 100 -15.27 -4.96 13.69
CA PRO A 100 -16.46 -5.61 14.24
C PRO A 100 -16.69 -7.01 13.68
N ASP A 101 -17.44 -7.83 14.42
CA ASP A 101 -18.02 -9.08 13.93
C ASP A 101 -19.52 -8.84 13.75
N LEU A 102 -19.97 -8.68 12.49
CA LEU A 102 -21.33 -8.26 12.18
C LEU A 102 -22.29 -9.44 12.19
N SER A 103 -21.81 -10.63 11.82
CA SER A 103 -22.55 -11.90 11.86
C SER A 103 -21.57 -13.09 11.78
N LYS A 104 -22.06 -14.32 12.01
CA LYS A 104 -21.25 -15.55 11.91
C LYS A 104 -20.45 -15.73 10.61
N GLN A 105 -20.90 -15.11 9.51
CA GLN A 105 -20.31 -15.25 8.17
C GLN A 105 -19.65 -13.95 7.68
N TRP A 106 -19.85 -12.84 8.39
CA TRP A 106 -19.40 -11.52 7.99
C TRP A 106 -18.85 -10.79 9.20
N GLY A 107 -17.53 -10.75 9.28
CA GLY A 107 -16.83 -10.06 10.34
C GLY A 107 -15.71 -9.18 9.82
N PHE A 108 -14.72 -9.00 10.68
CA PHE A 108 -13.59 -8.11 10.43
C PHE A 108 -12.78 -8.50 9.19
N HIS A 109 -12.79 -9.78 8.78
CA HIS A 109 -11.97 -10.27 7.68
C HIS A 109 -12.56 -9.88 6.32
N GLU A 110 -13.87 -10.04 6.16
CA GLU A 110 -14.62 -9.63 4.96
C GLU A 110 -14.58 -8.10 4.83
N LEU A 111 -14.79 -7.39 5.94
CA LEU A 111 -14.63 -5.93 5.97
C LEU A 111 -13.22 -5.49 5.58
N PHE A 112 -12.19 -6.15 6.12
CA PHE A 112 -10.81 -5.90 5.71
C PHE A 112 -10.65 -6.01 4.20
N HIS A 113 -11.10 -7.11 3.59
CA HIS A 113 -10.99 -7.30 2.13
C HIS A 113 -11.76 -6.26 1.33
N LEU A 114 -12.94 -5.82 1.77
CA LEU A 114 -13.67 -4.73 1.12
C LEU A 114 -12.86 -3.43 1.11
N PHE A 115 -12.21 -3.07 2.22
CA PHE A 115 -11.32 -1.91 2.27
C PHE A 115 -10.06 -2.09 1.43
N ILE A 116 -9.49 -3.30 1.35
CA ILE A 116 -8.38 -3.60 0.44
C ILE A 116 -8.81 -3.41 -1.02
N LEU A 117 -10.00 -3.88 -1.39
CA LEU A 117 -10.54 -3.75 -2.74
C LEU A 117 -10.83 -2.29 -3.09
N LEU A 118 -11.41 -1.53 -2.16
CA LEU A 118 -11.64 -0.10 -2.32
C LEU A 118 -10.33 0.69 -2.47
N GLY A 119 -9.33 0.38 -1.65
CA GLY A 119 -8.00 0.97 -1.78
C GLY A 119 -7.37 0.68 -3.14
N SER A 120 -7.38 -0.60 -3.54
CA SER A 120 -6.88 -1.05 -4.84
C SER A 120 -7.59 -0.35 -6.01
N PHE A 121 -8.91 -0.14 -5.88
CA PHE A 121 -9.70 0.58 -6.88
C PHE A 121 -9.21 2.02 -7.07
N PHE A 122 -8.98 2.78 -5.99
CA PHE A 122 -8.45 4.14 -6.11
C PHE A 122 -7.06 4.19 -6.76
N HIS A 123 -6.15 3.28 -6.37
CA HIS A 123 -4.83 3.20 -6.99
C HIS A 123 -4.90 2.78 -8.46
N PHE A 124 -5.79 1.87 -8.82
CA PHE A 124 -6.03 1.48 -10.20
C PHE A 124 -6.51 2.66 -11.04
N ILE A 125 -7.49 3.43 -10.56
CA ILE A 125 -7.97 4.64 -11.26
C ILE A 125 -6.86 5.69 -11.35
N ALA A 126 -6.03 5.86 -10.32
CA ALA A 126 -4.91 6.80 -10.36
C ALA A 126 -3.92 6.45 -11.49
N VAL A 127 -3.53 5.17 -11.61
CA VAL A 127 -2.63 4.71 -12.68
C VAL A 127 -3.31 4.81 -14.05
N LEU A 128 -4.56 4.33 -14.15
CA LEU A 128 -5.29 4.36 -15.42
C LEU A 128 -5.43 5.79 -15.97
N THR A 129 -5.87 6.73 -15.14
CA THR A 129 -6.22 8.09 -15.59
C THR A 129 -5.04 9.03 -15.71
N TYR A 130 -3.99 8.87 -14.90
CA TYR A 130 -2.90 9.85 -14.86
C TYR A 130 -1.58 9.33 -15.47
N ILE A 131 -1.46 8.02 -15.71
CA ILE A 131 -0.26 7.41 -16.27
C ILE A 131 -0.52 6.79 -17.64
N LEU A 132 -1.65 6.12 -17.83
CA LEU A 132 -1.94 5.39 -19.08
C LEU A 132 -2.77 6.19 -20.09
N LEU A 133 -3.69 7.04 -19.63
CA LEU A 133 -4.55 7.89 -20.44
C LEU A 133 -4.04 9.33 -20.45
#